data_AF-A0A2K2VG90-F1
#
_entry.id   AF-A0A2K2VG90-F1
#
_cell.length_a   1.000
_cell.length_b   1.000
_cell.length_c   1.000
_cell.angle_alpha   90.00
_cell.angle_beta   90.00
_cell.angle_gamma   90.00
#
_symmetry.space_group_name_H-M   'P 1'
#
loop_
_entity.id
_entity.type
_entity.pdbx_description
1 polymer ?
#
loop_
_entity_poly.entity_id
_entity_poly.type
_entity_poly.pdbx_seq_one_letter_code
_entity_poly.pdbx_strand_id
1 'polypeptide(L)'
;AMNPYAYILAYIPYMIITFLIFAFSIRGTSYGVRGFLAHQANEYLAFFGITMAFISFLLGRKIPFKVTPKGKGMRSFKAIIPHIIIFILLIASVVNGSYWLLTSSLPTERGAIAVNLFWALWHIIFLSLTIYFSLSGLKEENEGKYFEEALQ
;
A
#
# COMPACT_ATOMS: atom_id res chain seq x y z
N ALA A 1 -2.07 19.44 21.03
CA ALA A 1 -2.06 18.85 19.68
C ALA A 1 -0.88 19.42 18.91
N MET A 2 -0.16 18.61 18.13
CA MET A 2 0.95 19.09 17.30
C MET A 2 0.39 20.07 16.25
N ASN A 3 1.10 21.18 16.01
CA ASN A 3 0.67 22.18 15.04
C ASN A 3 0.78 21.59 13.61
N PRO A 4 -0.32 21.50 12.84
CA PRO A 4 -0.30 20.91 11.51
C PRO A 4 0.63 21.65 10.54
N TYR A 5 0.81 22.96 10.72
CA TYR A 5 1.72 23.75 9.90
C TYR A 5 3.19 23.38 10.18
N ALA A 6 3.54 23.13 11.44
CA ALA A 6 4.87 22.67 11.82
C ALA A 6 5.16 21.28 11.23
N TYR A 7 4.16 20.38 11.24
CA TYR A 7 4.27 19.09 10.57
C TYR A 7 4.55 19.23 9.07
N ILE A 8 3.77 20.05 8.36
CA ILE A 8 3.95 20.27 6.91
C ILE A 8 5.35 20.86 6.63
N LEU A 9 5.76 21.86 7.41
CA LEU A 9 7.04 22.54 7.23
C LEU A 9 8.24 21.60 7.44
N ALA A 10 8.15 20.65 8.37
CA ALA A 10 9.20 19.67 8.60
C ALA A 10 9.15 18.53 7.58
N TYR A 11 7.95 18.05 7.24
CA TYR A 11 7.78 16.82 6.47
C TYR A 11 7.94 17.03 4.96
N ILE A 12 7.43 18.13 4.40
CA ILE A 12 7.51 18.38 2.95
C ILE A 12 8.97 18.45 2.46
N PRO A 13 9.90 19.17 3.12
CA PRO A 13 11.30 19.16 2.70
C PRO A 13 11.92 17.77 2.75
N TYR A 14 11.67 17.01 3.82
CA TYR A 14 12.13 15.62 3.95
C TYR A 14 11.63 14.75 2.79
N MET A 15 10.34 14.86 2.47
CA MET A 15 9.71 14.10 1.40
C MET A 15 10.30 14.46 0.03
N ILE A 16 10.48 15.75 -0.26
CA ILE A 16 11.10 16.22 -1.50
C ILE A 16 12.53 15.68 -1.63
N ILE A 17 13.35 15.80 -0.58
CA ILE A 17 14.72 15.29 -0.59
C ILE A 17 14.74 13.77 -0.85
N THR A 18 13.85 13.03 -0.19
CA THR A 18 13.73 11.58 -0.38
C THR A 18 13.36 11.23 -1.82
N PHE A 19 12.39 11.93 -2.41
CA PHE A 19 12.02 11.74 -3.82
C PHE A 19 13.15 12.11 -4.78
N LEU A 20 13.90 13.18 -4.51
CA LEU A 20 15.04 13.59 -5.34
C LEU A 20 16.16 12.55 -5.28
N ILE A 21 16.50 12.05 -4.09
CA ILE A 21 17.49 10.99 -3.90
C ILE A 21 17.04 9.73 -4.62
N PHE A 22 15.78 9.32 -4.45
CA PHE A 22 15.23 8.17 -5.17
C PHE A 22 15.33 8.36 -6.68
N ALA A 23 14.82 9.49 -7.21
CA ALA A 23 14.84 9.80 -8.63
C ALA A 23 16.27 9.82 -9.19
N PHE A 24 17.22 10.39 -8.46
CA PHE A 24 18.63 10.39 -8.83
C PHE A 24 19.22 8.98 -8.83
N SER A 25 18.90 8.16 -7.82
CA SER A 25 19.43 6.80 -7.67
C SER A 25 18.98 5.85 -8.79
N ILE A 26 17.79 6.08 -9.36
CA ILE A 26 17.27 5.26 -10.46
C ILE A 26 17.61 5.81 -11.85
N ARG A 27 18.25 7.00 -11.97
CA ARG A 27 18.67 7.55 -13.27
C ARG A 27 19.63 6.57 -13.96
N GLY A 28 19.33 6.23 -15.21
CA GLY A 28 20.12 5.27 -15.99
C GLY A 28 19.66 3.81 -15.90
N THR A 29 18.61 3.52 -15.11
CA THR A 29 17.96 2.21 -15.09
C THR A 29 16.71 2.20 -16.00
N SER A 30 16.30 1.04 -16.49
CA SER A 30 15.05 0.86 -17.25
C SER A 30 13.78 0.89 -16.37
N TYR A 31 13.90 1.36 -15.13
CA TYR A 31 12.89 1.20 -14.08
C TYR A 31 11.62 2.02 -14.36
N GLY A 32 11.77 3.27 -14.83
CA GLY A 32 10.65 4.12 -15.26
C GLY A 32 9.53 4.32 -14.22
N VAL A 33 8.45 5.00 -14.62
CA VAL A 33 7.28 5.24 -13.76
C VAL A 33 6.53 3.93 -13.48
N ARG A 34 6.43 3.05 -14.48
CA ARG A 34 5.76 1.75 -14.33
C ARG A 34 6.45 0.85 -13.31
N GLY A 35 7.78 0.79 -13.31
CA GLY A 35 8.54 0.02 -12.32
C GLY A 35 8.40 0.59 -10.92
N PHE A 36 8.38 1.91 -10.78
CA PHE A 36 8.08 2.56 -9.49
C PHE A 36 6.71 2.18 -8.95
N LEU A 37 5.66 2.27 -9.79
CA LEU A 37 4.30 1.91 -9.40
C LEU A 37 4.19 0.41 -9.04
N ALA A 38 4.79 -0.48 -9.83
CA ALA A 38 4.81 -1.91 -9.54
C ALA A 38 5.56 -2.23 -8.23
N HIS A 39 6.66 -1.53 -7.97
CA HIS A 39 7.42 -1.71 -6.73
C HIS A 39 6.64 -1.23 -5.51
N GLN A 40 6.03 -0.04 -5.59
CA GLN A 40 5.15 0.45 -4.52
C GLN A 40 4.00 -0.52 -4.25
N ALA A 41 3.34 -1.04 -5.28
CA ALA A 41 2.31 -2.06 -5.11
C ALA A 41 2.84 -3.32 -4.40
N ASN A 42 4.07 -3.75 -4.72
CA ASN A 42 4.69 -4.91 -4.09
C ASN A 42 5.07 -4.64 -2.62
N GLU A 43 5.54 -3.44 -2.28
CA GLU A 43 5.82 -3.04 -0.89
C GLU A 43 4.55 -3.08 -0.04
N TYR A 44 3.45 -2.54 -0.57
CA TYR A 44 2.14 -2.59 0.11
C TYR A 44 1.63 -4.02 0.27
N LEU A 45 1.82 -4.88 -0.73
CA LEU A 45 1.45 -6.30 -0.61
C LEU A 45 2.29 -7.02 0.47
N ALA A 46 3.58 -6.69 0.55
CA ALA A 46 4.51 -7.28 1.51
C ALA A 46 4.27 -6.79 2.95
N PHE A 47 3.77 -5.56 3.11
CA PHE A 47 3.53 -4.92 4.40
C PHE A 47 2.79 -5.82 5.40
N PHE A 48 1.69 -6.45 4.98
CA PHE A 48 0.92 -7.31 5.87
C PHE A 48 1.71 -8.54 6.32
N GLY A 49 2.41 -9.20 5.40
CA GLY A 49 3.23 -10.37 5.70
C GLY A 49 4.39 -10.05 6.66
N ILE A 50 5.08 -8.93 6.41
CA ILE A 50 6.18 -8.45 7.26
C ILE A 50 5.66 -8.08 8.66
N THR A 51 4.52 -7.40 8.74
CA THR A 51 3.89 -7.00 10.01
C THR A 51 3.49 -8.23 10.83
N MET A 52 2.88 -9.23 10.21
CA MET A 52 2.51 -10.48 10.90
C MET A 52 3.73 -11.29 11.36
N ALA A 53 4.82 -11.28 10.58
CA ALA A 53 6.08 -11.88 10.99
C ALA A 53 6.67 -11.16 12.22
N PHE A 54 6.67 -9.83 12.22
CA PHE A 54 7.11 -9.02 13.36
C PHE A 54 6.27 -9.28 14.62
N ILE A 55 4.93 -9.30 14.49
CA ILE A 55 4.03 -9.62 15.61
C ILE A 55 4.30 -11.02 16.15
N SER A 56 4.51 -12.00 15.27
CA SER A 56 4.76 -13.38 15.71
C SER A 56 6.11 -13.52 16.41
N PHE A 57 7.13 -12.78 15.96
CA PHE A 57 8.40 -12.66 16.66
C PHE A 57 8.22 -12.12 18.09
N LEU A 58 7.47 -11.02 18.26
CA LEU A 58 7.16 -10.47 19.58
C LEU A 58 6.42 -11.45 20.49
N LEU A 59 5.52 -12.26 19.91
CA LEU A 59 4.77 -13.29 20.62
C LEU A 59 5.55 -14.60 20.84
N GLY A 60 6.83 -14.67 20.45
CA GLY A 60 7.66 -15.88 20.55
C GLY A 60 7.18 -17.05 19.66
N ARG A 61 6.31 -16.78 18.68
CA ARG A 61 5.76 -17.78 17.77
C ARG A 61 6.69 -17.98 16.57
N LYS A 62 7.10 -19.23 16.33
CA LYS A 62 7.85 -19.59 15.12
C LYS A 62 6.86 -19.75 13.96
N ILE A 63 6.85 -18.80 13.02
CA ILE A 63 6.17 -19.00 11.74
C ILE A 63 7.09 -19.83 10.84
N PRO A 64 6.63 -20.92 10.24
CA PRO A 64 7.40 -21.62 9.22
C PRO A 64 7.62 -20.68 8.03
N PHE A 65 8.89 -20.45 7.68
CA PHE A 65 9.22 -19.70 6.47
C PHE A 65 8.91 -20.56 5.26
N LYS A 66 7.66 -20.48 4.79
CA LYS A 66 7.21 -21.18 3.60
C LYS A 66 7.84 -20.46 2.41
N VAL A 67 8.98 -20.97 1.95
CA VAL A 67 9.62 -20.51 0.72
C VAL A 67 8.59 -20.55 -0.40
N THR A 68 8.50 -19.48 -1.18
CA THR A 68 7.66 -19.44 -2.37
C THR A 68 8.04 -20.62 -3.24
N PRO A 69 7.11 -21.53 -3.58
CA PRO A 69 7.43 -22.63 -4.50
C PRO A 69 8.02 -22.03 -5.77
N LYS A 70 9.18 -22.52 -6.22
CA LYS A 70 9.68 -22.15 -7.55
C LYS A 70 8.73 -22.79 -8.58
N GLY A 71 7.75 -22.03 -9.06
CA GLY A 71 6.71 -22.50 -9.98
C GLY A 71 5.36 -21.79 -9.77
N LYS A 72 4.28 -22.35 -10.35
CA LYS A 72 2.88 -21.91 -10.20
C LYS A 72 2.39 -22.14 -8.76
N GLY A 73 2.86 -21.31 -7.84
CA GLY A 73 2.40 -21.30 -6.46
C GLY A 73 1.12 -20.50 -6.35
N MET A 74 -0.02 -21.19 -6.23
CA MET A 74 -1.36 -20.61 -6.14
C MET A 74 -1.38 -19.42 -5.20
N ARG A 75 -1.41 -18.21 -5.77
CA ARG A 75 -1.59 -17.00 -4.97
C ARG A 75 -2.97 -17.11 -4.31
N SER A 76 -3.01 -16.99 -2.99
CA SER A 76 -4.27 -17.12 -2.27
C SER A 76 -4.96 -15.76 -2.22
N PHE A 77 -6.20 -15.68 -2.71
CA PHE A 77 -7.08 -14.52 -2.52
C PHE A 77 -7.16 -14.07 -1.05
N LYS A 78 -6.97 -15.01 -0.10
CA LYS A 78 -6.93 -14.75 1.33
C LYS A 78 -5.85 -13.73 1.74
N ALA A 79 -4.74 -13.63 0.99
CA ALA A 79 -3.68 -12.66 1.25
C ALA A 79 -4.09 -11.22 0.90
N ILE A 80 -5.10 -11.04 0.03
CA ILE A 80 -5.59 -9.73 -0.42
C ILE A 80 -6.62 -9.15 0.58
N ILE A 81 -7.37 -10.02 1.27
CA ILE A 81 -8.41 -9.64 2.24
C ILE A 81 -7.99 -8.51 3.21
N PRO A 82 -6.84 -8.59 3.92
CA PRO A 82 -6.45 -7.52 4.85
C PRO A 82 -6.28 -6.16 4.15
N HIS A 83 -5.80 -6.15 2.90
CA HIS A 83 -5.63 -4.93 2.12
C HIS A 83 -6.99 -4.32 1.72
N ILE A 84 -7.97 -5.16 1.37
CA ILE A 84 -9.35 -4.73 1.08
C ILE A 84 -10.00 -4.12 2.32
N ILE A 85 -9.80 -4.72 3.49
CA ILE A 85 -10.34 -4.20 4.76
C ILE A 85 -9.77 -2.80 5.03
N ILE A 86 -8.45 -2.63 4.96
CA ILE A 86 -7.80 -1.32 5.17
C ILE A 86 -8.28 -0.31 4.13
N PHE A 87 -8.43 -0.72 2.87
CA PHE A 87 -8.93 0.12 1.80
C PHE A 87 -10.34 0.66 2.09
N ILE A 88 -11.27 -0.20 2.52
CA ILE A 88 -12.64 0.20 2.90
C ILE A 88 -12.61 1.16 4.09
N LEU A 89 -11.79 0.88 5.11
CA LEU A 89 -11.64 1.76 6.26
C LEU A 89 -11.10 3.14 5.88
N LEU A 90 -10.15 3.20 4.95
CA LEU A 90 -9.63 4.47 4.44
C LEU A 90 -10.68 5.25 3.65
N ILE A 91 -11.51 4.58 2.83
CA ILE A 91 -12.63 5.24 2.15
C ILE A 91 -13.61 5.83 3.18
N ALA A 92 -14.00 5.05 4.19
CA ALA A 92 -14.87 5.53 5.27
C ALA A 92 -14.25 6.71 6.02
N SER A 93 -12.94 6.66 6.27
CA SER A 93 -12.17 7.74 6.89
C SER A 93 -12.17 9.02 6.02
N VAL A 94 -11.98 8.90 4.71
CA VAL A 94 -12.02 10.05 3.79
C VAL A 94 -13.42 10.68 3.74
N VAL A 95 -14.47 9.87 3.68
CA VAL A 95 -15.86 10.36 3.69
C VAL A 95 -16.16 11.13 4.98
N ASN A 96 -15.86 10.53 6.14
CA ASN A 96 -16.11 11.16 7.43
C ASN A 96 -15.21 12.39 7.66
N GLY A 97 -13.93 12.29 7.30
CA GLY A 97 -12.98 13.40 7.40
C GLY A 97 -13.35 14.58 6.51
N SER A 98 -13.89 14.33 5.32
CA SER A 98 -14.38 15.39 4.42
C SER A 98 -15.58 16.12 5.04
N TYR A 99 -16.50 15.39 5.66
CA TYR A 99 -17.61 15.99 6.41
C TYR A 99 -17.12 16.84 7.60
N TRP A 100 -16.13 16.34 8.36
CA TRP A 100 -15.53 17.10 9.46
C TRP A 100 -14.78 18.34 8.99
N LEU A 101 -14.06 18.26 7.87
CA LEU A 101 -13.34 19.41 7.31
C LEU A 101 -14.29 20.59 7.01
N LEU A 102 -15.50 20.31 6.54
CA LEU A 102 -16.51 21.31 6.21
C LEU A 102 -17.22 21.88 7.46
N THR A 103 -17.30 21.12 8.54
CA THR A 103 -18.07 21.47 9.74
C THR A 103 -17.20 22.01 10.89
N SER A 104 -15.92 21.66 10.95
CA SER A 104 -14.98 22.18 11.94
C SER A 104 -14.82 23.70 11.83
N SER A 105 -14.78 24.40 12.95
CA SER A 105 -14.64 25.87 13.03
C SER A 105 -13.21 26.33 13.27
N LEU A 106 -12.37 25.50 13.90
CA LEU A 106 -11.00 25.88 14.26
C LEU A 106 -10.01 25.65 13.10
N PRO A 107 -9.19 26.65 12.72
CA PRO A 107 -8.21 26.52 11.63
C PRO A 107 -7.18 25.39 11.86
N THR A 108 -6.76 25.19 13.11
CA THR A 108 -5.82 24.14 13.48
C THR A 108 -6.40 22.73 13.30
N GLU A 109 -7.69 22.56 13.59
CA GLU A 109 -8.38 21.28 13.37
C GLU A 109 -8.54 20.99 11.89
N ARG A 110 -8.96 22.01 11.11
CA ARG A 110 -9.05 21.90 9.64
C ARG A 110 -7.72 21.52 9.02
N GLY A 111 -6.61 22.13 9.48
CA GLY A 111 -5.27 21.77 9.03
C GLY A 111 -4.91 20.32 9.33
N ALA A 112 -5.19 19.83 10.55
CA ALA A 112 -4.94 18.44 10.92
C ALA A 112 -5.80 17.46 10.11
N ILE A 113 -7.07 17.77 9.89
CA ILE A 113 -7.97 16.96 9.07
C ILE A 113 -7.48 16.92 7.62
N ALA A 114 -7.11 18.06 7.05
CA ALA A 114 -6.61 18.14 5.67
C ALA A 114 -5.34 17.29 5.45
N VAL A 115 -4.40 17.31 6.40
CA VAL A 115 -3.20 16.47 6.36
C VAL A 115 -3.58 14.98 6.39
N ASN A 116 -4.49 14.57 7.28
CA ASN A 116 -4.92 13.17 7.34
C ASN A 116 -5.66 12.73 6.08
N LEU A 117 -6.51 13.60 5.52
CA LEU A 117 -7.20 13.33 4.25
C LEU A 117 -6.22 13.16 3.09
N PHE A 118 -5.19 14.01 3.01
CA PHE A 118 -4.12 13.86 2.02
C PHE A 118 -3.47 12.48 2.10
N TRP A 119 -3.07 12.05 3.30
CA TRP A 119 -2.45 10.74 3.50
C TRP A 119 -3.39 9.58 3.24
N ALA A 120 -4.65 9.68 3.66
CA ALA A 120 -5.63 8.64 3.40
C ALA A 120 -5.85 8.45 1.89
N LEU A 121 -5.96 9.55 1.14
CA LEU A 121 -6.05 9.51 -0.32
C LEU A 121 -4.78 8.94 -0.96
N TRP A 122 -3.59 9.33 -0.48
CA TRP A 122 -2.32 8.77 -0.93
C TRP A 122 -2.29 7.25 -0.78
N HIS A 123 -2.65 6.72 0.39
CA HIS A 123 -2.69 5.28 0.64
C HIS A 123 -3.77 4.56 -0.19
N ILE A 124 -4.93 5.18 -0.42
CA ILE A 124 -5.98 4.63 -1.28
C ILE A 124 -5.44 4.37 -2.69
N ILE A 125 -4.66 5.29 -3.27
CA ILE A 125 -4.07 5.12 -4.61
C ILE A 125 -3.19 3.87 -4.65
N PHE A 126 -2.23 3.72 -3.73
CA PHE A 126 -1.31 2.57 -3.75
C PHE A 126 -1.97 1.25 -3.35
N LEU A 127 -2.94 1.26 -2.43
CA LEU A 127 -3.72 0.07 -2.11
C LEU A 127 -4.58 -0.37 -3.29
N SER A 128 -5.20 0.57 -4.02
CA SER A 128 -5.97 0.24 -5.23
C SER A 128 -5.09 -0.44 -6.28
N LEU A 129 -3.88 0.07 -6.48
CA LEU A 129 -2.89 -0.48 -7.39
C LEU A 129 -2.43 -1.87 -6.94
N THR A 130 -2.20 -2.06 -5.65
CA THR A 130 -1.83 -3.35 -5.04
C THR A 130 -2.90 -4.39 -5.26
N ILE A 131 -4.16 -4.05 -4.97
CA ILE A 131 -5.31 -4.93 -5.17
C ILE A 131 -5.44 -5.26 -6.65
N TYR A 132 -5.35 -4.27 -7.53
CA TYR A 132 -5.41 -4.47 -8.98
C TYR A 132 -4.33 -5.45 -9.48
N PHE A 133 -3.05 -5.22 -9.17
CA PHE A 133 -1.98 -6.11 -9.61
C PHE A 133 -2.10 -7.52 -9.02
N SER A 134 -2.54 -7.63 -7.77
CA SER A 134 -2.74 -8.92 -7.13
C SER A 134 -3.85 -9.73 -7.82
N LEU A 135 -4.98 -9.09 -8.14
CA LEU A 135 -6.10 -9.71 -8.84
C LEU A 135 -5.77 -10.05 -10.30
N SER A 136 -5.09 -9.16 -11.02
CA SER A 136 -4.65 -9.43 -12.39
C SER A 136 -3.70 -10.63 -12.45
N GLY A 137 -2.75 -10.71 -11.51
CA GLY A 137 -1.86 -11.87 -11.40
C GLY A 137 -2.59 -13.18 -11.06
N LEU A 138 -3.67 -13.13 -10.29
CA LEU A 138 -4.52 -14.31 -10.03
C LEU A 138 -5.27 -14.78 -11.28
N LYS A 139 -5.75 -13.82 -12.09
CA LYS A 139 -6.49 -14.12 -13.32
C LYS A 139 -5.61 -14.83 -14.35
N GLU A 140 -4.43 -14.28 -14.61
CA GLU A 140 -3.45 -14.88 -15.54
C GLU A 140 -3.04 -16.30 -15.09
N GLU A 141 -2.85 -16.51 -13.78
CA GLU A 141 -2.52 -17.83 -13.22
C GLU A 141 -3.66 -18.85 -13.43
N ASN A 142 -4.91 -18.45 -13.22
CA ASN A 142 -6.07 -19.32 -13.42
C ASN A 142 -6.28 -19.67 -14.90
N GLU A 143 -6.19 -18.71 -15.81
CA GLU A 143 -6.33 -18.96 -17.26
C GLU A 143 -5.24 -19.92 -17.77
N GLY A 144 -3.99 -19.74 -17.34
CA GLY A 144 -2.90 -20.66 -17.69
C GLY A 144 -3.05 -22.07 -17.10
N LYS A 145 -3.86 -22.24 -16.05
CA LYS A 145 -4.17 -23.56 -15.49
C LYS A 145 -5.22 -24.31 -16.32
N TYR A 146 -6.31 -23.63 -16.68
CA TYR A 146 -7.34 -24.22 -17.53
C TYR A 146 -6.80 -24.62 -18.92
N PHE A 147 -5.85 -23.86 -19.46
CA PHE A 147 -5.20 -24.18 -20.72
C PHE A 147 -4.36 -25.47 -20.66
N GLU A 148 -3.64 -25.71 -19.56
CA GLU A 148 -2.87 -26.94 -19.39
C GLU A 148 -3.76 -28.16 -19.10
N GLU A 149 -4.86 -27.98 -18.35
CA GLU A 149 -5.85 -29.04 -18.14
C GLU A 149 -6.57 -29.44 -19.45
N ALA A 150 -6.74 -28.51 -20.40
CA ALA A 150 -7.37 -28.78 -21.69
C ALA A 150 -6.46 -29.49 -22.72
N LEU A 151 -5.14 -29.54 -22.46
CA LEU A 151 -4.14 -30.20 -23.30
C LEU A 151 -3.77 -31.61 -22.82
N GLN A 152 -4.33 -32.06 -21.68
CA GLN A 152 -4.19 -33.40 -21.12
C GLN A 152 -5.38 -34.28 -21.48
#